data_AF-W1YEM9-F1
#
_entry.id   AF-W1YEM9-F1
#
_cell.length_a   1.000
_cell.length_b   1.000
_cell.length_c   1.000
_cell.angle_alpha   90.00
_cell.angle_beta   90.00
_cell.angle_gamma   90.00
#
_symmetry.space_group_name_H-M   'P 1'
#
loop_
_entity.id
_entity.type
_entity.pdbx_description
1 polymer ?
#
loop_
_entity_poly.entity_id
_entity_poly.type
_entity_poly.pdbx_seq_one_letter_code
_entity_poly.pdbx_strand_id
1 'polypeptide(L)'
;DENDAILVMDNVLIPWENVLIYRDFDRCRRWTMEGGFARMYPLQACVRLAVKLDFITALLKKSLECTGTLEFRGVQADLGEVVAWRNTFWALSDSM
;
A
#
# COMPACT_ATOMS: atom_id res chain seq x y z
N ASP A 1 -10.21 9.52 -5.45
CA ASP A 1 -9.54 10.51 -4.61
C ASP A 1 -9.92 10.22 -3.17
N GLU A 2 -8.96 10.25 -2.26
CA GLU A 2 -9.14 9.90 -0.84
C GLU A 2 -8.69 11.10 -0.01
N ASN A 3 -9.57 11.67 0.81
CA ASN A 3 -9.30 12.93 1.52
C ASN A 3 -8.59 12.69 2.87
N ASP A 4 -7.48 13.38 3.09
CA ASP A 4 -6.81 13.46 4.39
C ASP A 4 -7.53 14.48 5.29
N ALA A 5 -8.65 14.07 5.87
CA ALA A 5 -9.51 14.94 6.67
C ALA A 5 -8.97 15.20 8.09
N ILE A 6 -9.30 16.36 8.64
CA ILE A 6 -9.12 16.66 10.07
C ILE A 6 -10.29 16.04 10.84
N LEU A 7 -10.01 15.19 11.83
CA LEU A 7 -11.00 14.63 12.73
C LEU A 7 -10.96 15.36 14.09
N VAL A 8 -11.95 16.22 14.37
CA VAL A 8 -12.08 16.95 15.64
C VAL A 8 -13.03 16.23 16.58
N MET A 9 -12.60 15.99 17.82
CA MET A 9 -13.41 15.38 18.89
C MET A 9 -13.65 16.42 20.01
N ASP A 10 -14.79 17.12 19.96
CA ASP A 10 -15.21 18.08 21.00
C ASP A 10 -16.23 17.42 21.96
N ASN A 11 -15.81 17.15 23.21
CA ASN A 11 -16.63 16.55 24.27
C ASN A 11 -17.40 15.28 23.85
N VAL A 12 -16.82 14.46 22.96
CA VAL A 12 -17.44 13.22 22.48
C VAL A 12 -17.54 12.20 23.61
N LEU A 13 -18.75 11.72 23.88
CA LEU A 13 -18.97 10.56 24.74
C LEU A 13 -18.58 9.29 23.99
N ILE A 14 -17.60 8.54 24.52
CA ILE A 14 -17.24 7.20 24.03
C ILE A 14 -17.87 6.17 24.98
N PRO A 15 -18.91 5.42 24.55
CA PRO A 15 -19.50 4.34 25.35
C PRO A 15 -18.45 3.30 25.76
N TRP A 16 -18.58 2.71 26.95
CA TRP A 16 -17.58 1.79 27.49
C TRP A 16 -17.37 0.54 26.63
N GLU A 17 -18.41 0.07 25.95
CA GLU A 17 -18.36 -1.03 25.00
C GLU A 17 -17.45 -0.76 23.78
N ASN A 18 -17.16 0.51 23.48
CA ASN A 18 -16.29 0.92 22.38
C ASN A 18 -14.85 1.20 22.83
N VAL A 19 -14.56 1.07 24.14
CA VAL A 19 -13.24 1.33 24.70
C VAL A 19 -12.37 0.07 24.61
N LEU A 20 -11.34 0.11 23.77
CA LEU A 20 -10.41 -1.01 23.58
C LEU A 20 -9.23 -0.98 24.57
N ILE A 21 -8.65 0.20 24.77
CA ILE A 21 -7.53 0.44 25.70
C ILE A 21 -7.77 1.77 26.40
N TYR A 22 -7.77 1.78 27.74
CA TYR A 22 -7.96 2.99 28.54
C TYR A 22 -6.93 3.08 29.65
N ARG A 23 -6.11 4.14 29.62
CA ARG A 23 -5.07 4.46 30.63
C ARG A 23 -4.04 3.34 30.89
N ASP A 24 -3.91 2.36 29.99
CA ASP A 24 -2.86 1.33 30.00
C ASP A 24 -1.83 1.66 28.91
N PHE A 25 -0.77 2.37 29.32
CA PHE A 25 0.27 2.84 28.41
C PHE A 25 1.11 1.71 27.83
N ASP A 26 1.35 0.65 28.60
CA ASP A 26 2.22 -0.44 28.17
C ASP A 26 1.50 -1.33 27.15
N ARG A 27 0.22 -1.60 27.36
CA ARG A 27 -0.61 -2.27 26.34
C ARG A 27 -0.77 -1.42 25.08
N CYS A 28 -0.97 -0.11 25.23
CA CYS A 28 -1.05 0.81 24.09
C CYS A 28 0.24 0.78 23.23
N ARG A 29 1.42 0.81 23.86
CA ARG A 29 2.72 0.75 23.17
C ARG A 29 2.95 -0.55 22.40
N ARG A 30 2.52 -1.69 22.95
CA ARG A 30 2.76 -3.00 22.33
C ARG A 30 1.67 -3.43 21.36
N TRP A 31 0.51 -2.77 21.37
CA TRP A 31 -0.67 -3.13 20.56
C TRP A 31 -0.35 -3.32 19.07
N THR A 32 0.49 -2.48 18.47
CA THR A 32 0.81 -2.57 17.03
C THR A 32 1.42 -3.93 16.66
N MET A 33 2.27 -4.48 17.53
CA MET A 33 2.92 -5.77 17.32
C MET A 33 2.03 -6.94 17.78
N GLU A 34 1.50 -6.86 19.01
CA GLU A 34 0.73 -7.93 19.63
C GLU A 34 -0.66 -8.09 19.01
N GLY A 35 -1.30 -6.99 18.62
CA GLY A 35 -2.59 -6.95 17.94
C GLY A 35 -2.54 -7.39 16.47
N GLY A 36 -1.36 -7.73 15.95
CA GLY A 36 -1.18 -8.24 14.59
C GLY A 36 -1.19 -7.17 13.49
N PHE A 37 -1.46 -5.91 13.82
CA PHE A 37 -1.49 -4.81 12.85
C PHE A 37 -0.18 -4.70 12.06
N ALA A 38 0.98 -4.79 12.74
CA ALA A 38 2.30 -4.74 12.12
C ALA A 38 2.58 -5.85 11.10
N ARG A 39 1.82 -6.96 11.13
CA ARG A 39 1.95 -8.06 10.16
C ARG A 39 0.91 -7.97 9.05
N MET A 40 -0.33 -7.61 9.40
CA MET A 40 -1.44 -7.59 8.46
C MET A 40 -1.45 -6.34 7.57
N TYR A 41 -1.08 -5.17 8.10
CA TYR A 41 -1.09 -3.92 7.33
C TYR A 41 -0.05 -3.95 6.18
N PRO A 42 1.21 -4.43 6.37
CA PRO A 42 2.17 -4.46 5.29
C PRO A 42 1.79 -5.45 4.19
N LEU A 43 1.20 -6.60 4.55
CA LEU A 43 0.69 -7.56 3.58
C LEU A 43 -0.36 -6.92 2.68
N GLN A 44 -1.38 -6.27 3.27
CA GLN A 44 -2.41 -5.56 2.51
C GLN A 44 -1.79 -4.45 1.64
N ALA A 45 -0.86 -3.68 2.18
CA ALA A 45 -0.20 -2.60 1.46
C ALA A 45 0.65 -3.10 0.29
N CYS A 46 1.34 -4.23 0.47
CA CYS A 46 2.19 -4.87 -0.53
C CYS A 46 1.35 -5.35 -1.71
N VAL A 47 0.27 -6.11 -1.44
CA VAL A 47 -0.66 -6.59 -2.48
C VAL A 47 -1.28 -5.40 -3.23
N ARG A 48 -1.73 -4.36 -2.50
CA ARG A 48 -2.29 -3.15 -3.13
C ARG A 48 -1.28 -2.45 -4.04
N LEU A 49 -0.01 -2.36 -3.65
CA LEU A 49 1.03 -1.76 -4.48
C LEU A 49 1.36 -2.63 -5.70
N ALA A 50 1.41 -3.95 -5.56
CA ALA A 50 1.61 -4.88 -6.66
C ALA A 50 0.54 -4.73 -7.74
N VAL A 51 -0.74 -4.68 -7.34
CA VAL A 51 -1.87 -4.44 -8.24
C VAL A 51 -1.83 -3.05 -8.88
N LYS A 52 -1.41 -2.02 -8.12
CA LYS A 52 -1.20 -0.67 -8.68
C LYS A 52 -0.11 -0.68 -9.76
N LEU A 53 0.95 -1.44 -9.57
CA LEU A 53 2.02 -1.57 -10.56
C LEU A 53 1.57 -2.38 -11.78
N ASP A 54 0.69 -3.37 -11.65
CA ASP A 54 0.05 -4.02 -12.81
C ASP A 54 -0.68 -2.99 -13.69
N PHE A 55 -1.48 -2.14 -13.06
CA PHE A 55 -2.22 -1.08 -13.76
C PHE A 55 -1.26 -0.06 -14.43
N ILE A 56 -0.28 0.45 -13.69
CA ILE A 56 0.69 1.43 -14.21
C ILE A 56 1.53 0.85 -15.34
N THR A 57 1.97 -0.40 -15.23
CA THR A 57 2.76 -1.09 -16.27
C THR A 57 1.96 -1.19 -17.57
N ALA A 58 0.70 -1.61 -17.49
CA ALA A 58 -0.16 -1.73 -18.66
C ALA A 58 -0.47 -0.35 -19.28
N LEU A 59 -0.72 0.65 -18.44
CA LEU A 59 -0.96 2.03 -18.87
C LEU A 59 0.28 2.60 -19.59
N LEU A 60 1.46 2.43 -18.99
CA LEU A 60 2.74 2.88 -19.58
C LEU A 60 2.99 2.21 -20.92
N LYS A 61 2.85 0.88 -21.02
CA LYS A 61 3.00 0.15 -22.28
C LYS A 61 2.09 0.73 -23.37
N LYS A 62 0.80 0.95 -23.06
CA LYS A 62 -0.15 1.56 -24.01
C LYS A 62 0.26 2.98 -24.40
N SER A 63 0.73 3.79 -23.45
CA SER A 63 1.22 5.13 -23.75
C SER A 63 2.42 5.10 -24.70
N LEU A 64 3.37 4.19 -24.49
CA LEU A 64 4.55 4.01 -25.35
C LEU A 64 4.20 3.52 -26.76
N GLU A 65 3.16 2.69 -26.89
CA GLU A 65 2.58 2.29 -28.19
C GLU A 65 1.96 3.51 -28.89
N CYS A 66 1.17 4.32 -28.19
CA CYS A 66 0.55 5.52 -28.74
C CYS A 66 1.56 6.58 -29.19
N THR A 67 2.70 6.71 -28.49
CA THR A 67 3.76 7.65 -28.86
C THR A 67 4.73 7.09 -29.90
N GLY A 68 4.64 5.79 -30.24
CA GLY A 68 5.54 5.13 -31.18
C GLY A 68 6.97 4.93 -30.67
N THR A 69 7.19 5.03 -29.36
CA THR A 69 8.53 4.95 -28.74
C THR A 69 8.85 3.59 -28.15
N LEU A 70 7.90 2.64 -28.17
CA LEU A 70 8.07 1.31 -27.59
C LEU A 70 9.23 0.52 -28.19
N GLU A 71 9.55 0.71 -29.48
CA GLU A 71 10.62 -0.04 -30.16
C GLU A 71 12.03 0.45 -29.81
N PHE A 72 12.16 1.58 -29.11
CA PHE A 72 13.47 2.07 -28.70
C PHE A 72 14.03 1.21 -27.57
N ARG A 73 15.19 0.60 -27.80
CA ARG A 73 15.82 -0.33 -26.83
C ARG A 73 15.96 0.25 -25.41
N GLY A 74 16.32 1.52 -25.29
CA GLY A 74 16.42 2.19 -23.97
C GLY A 74 15.07 2.23 -23.25
N VAL A 75 14.00 2.60 -23.99
CA VAL A 75 12.63 2.64 -23.46
C VAL A 75 12.15 1.25 -23.04
N GLN A 76 12.50 0.19 -23.77
CA GLN A 76 12.17 -1.19 -23.39
C GLN A 76 12.88 -1.62 -22.11
N ALA A 77 14.13 -1.19 -21.91
CA ALA A 77 14.87 -1.46 -20.68
C ALA A 77 14.20 -0.79 -19.48
N ASP A 78 13.80 0.48 -19.61
CA ASP A 78 13.12 1.23 -18.55
C ASP A 78 11.73 0.64 -18.25
N LEU A 79 10.96 0.22 -19.27
CA LEU A 79 9.71 -0.52 -19.08
C LEU A 79 9.96 -1.85 -18.36
N GLY A 80 11.05 -2.54 -18.69
CA GLY A 80 11.48 -3.76 -18.01
C GLY A 80 11.79 -3.55 -16.53
N GLU A 81 12.34 -2.38 -16.16
CA GLU A 81 12.56 -2.01 -14.76
C GLU A 81 11.24 -1.86 -14.00
N VAL A 82 10.22 -1.24 -14.62
CA VAL A 82 8.88 -1.15 -14.01
C VAL A 82 8.27 -2.53 -13.80
N VAL A 83 8.44 -3.45 -14.77
CA VAL A 83 8.02 -4.85 -14.65
C VAL A 83 8.79 -5.57 -13.54
N ALA A 84 10.09 -5.29 -13.37
CA ALA A 84 10.87 -5.85 -12.27
C ALA A 84 10.30 -5.44 -10.91
N TRP A 85 10.00 -4.14 -10.70
CA TRP A 85 9.35 -3.67 -9.48
C TRP A 85 7.98 -4.33 -9.25
N ARG A 86 7.15 -4.42 -10.30
CA ARG A 86 5.87 -5.14 -10.24
C ARG A 86 6.06 -6.57 -9.72
N ASN A 87 7.05 -7.29 -10.25
CA ASN A 87 7.33 -8.66 -9.84
C ASN A 87 7.92 -8.76 -8.44
N THR A 88 8.75 -7.80 -8.03
CA THR A 88 9.30 -7.74 -6.67
C THR A 88 8.19 -7.64 -5.63
N PHE A 89 7.18 -6.78 -5.81
CA PHE A 89 6.10 -6.66 -4.84
C PHE A 89 5.15 -7.87 -4.81
N TRP A 90 4.95 -8.54 -5.95
CA TRP A 90 4.26 -9.83 -5.97
C TRP A 90 5.06 -10.92 -5.24
N ALA A 91 6.37 -11.00 -5.48
CA ALA A 91 7.24 -11.96 -4.77
C ALA A 91 7.29 -11.70 -3.26
N LEU A 92 7.31 -10.43 -2.84
CA LEU A 92 7.21 -10.05 -1.44
C LEU A 92 5.88 -10.50 -0.84
N SER A 93 4.75 -10.27 -1.51
CA SER A 93 3.45 -10.71 -1.00
C SER A 93 3.31 -12.23 -0.91
N ASP A 94 3.89 -12.98 -1.85
CA ASP A 94 3.88 -14.44 -1.83
C ASP A 94 4.76 -15.02 -0.70
N SER A 95 5.73 -14.25 -0.22
CA SER A 95 6.67 -14.66 0.84
C SER A 95 6.25 -14.30 2.27
N MET A 96 5.23 -13.45 2.43
CA MET A 96 4.71 -12.98 3.72
C MET A 96 3.68 -13.96 4.29
#